data_AF-A0A9X2AFS8-F1
#
_entry.id   AF-A0A9X2AFS8-F1
#
_cell.length_a   1.000
_cell.length_b   1.000
_cell.length_c   1.000
_cell.angle_alpha   90.00
_cell.angle_beta   90.00
_cell.angle_gamma   90.00
#
_symmetry.space_group_name_H-M   'P 1'
#
loop_
_entity.id
_entity.type
_entity.pdbx_description
1 polymer ?
#
loop_
_entity_poly.entity_id
_entity_poly.type
_entity_poly.pdbx_seq_one_letter_code
_entity_poly.pdbx_strand_id
1 'polypeptide(L)'
;MPNSRFWSRRVPGLLLVLLTLLPWACTRKTVSFNSTPEPPVLAVADTLTRTSDTLGGKPSLSTARKVVLTKEQERLAKEQEKDTQRKAKKPKKNVFLGERIKRAYVKTGPKGRNQKITIFYFLKYPKPLNAYAPSHYYYDTKKHKILPLAAIEDEEPNLKILHGPYKVVQNNKVLETGYYALGTRHLRWETFNSNGILLTKTHYEMGFPRDANVSYYGEDRSLINEVVPYVNGKLEGEYAKFLVNGQPDWRGQFENGKRVGVWTKYWGFRARRRYEYQYGESGYDPEVTEPELIRQYNRNAVLIYDKEKNYDHRNDPEAVDRPGATRRPGYTPRPAPRAPGRVQPKNKK
;
A
#
# COMPACT_ATOMS: atom_id res chain seq x y z
N MET A 1 55.15 -2.25 -38.37
CA MET A 1 56.32 -3.16 -38.40
C MET A 1 56.95 -3.19 -37.02
N PRO A 2 57.25 -4.38 -36.47
CA PRO A 2 57.44 -4.57 -35.03
C PRO A 2 58.91 -4.48 -34.63
N ASN A 3 59.19 -4.15 -33.37
CA ASN A 3 60.42 -4.62 -32.73
C ASN A 3 60.24 -4.83 -31.23
N SER A 4 60.56 -6.06 -30.85
CA SER A 4 60.56 -6.70 -29.54
C SER A 4 61.68 -6.23 -28.62
N ARG A 5 61.50 -6.39 -27.29
CA ARG A 5 62.36 -7.18 -26.36
C ARG A 5 61.91 -6.95 -24.91
N PHE A 6 61.37 -7.98 -24.25
CA PHE A 6 62.05 -8.83 -23.26
C PHE A 6 62.50 -8.11 -21.98
N TRP A 7 61.83 -8.38 -20.86
CA TRP A 7 62.52 -8.84 -19.65
C TRP A 7 61.61 -9.69 -18.76
N SER A 8 62.27 -10.63 -18.07
CA SER A 8 61.75 -11.85 -17.47
C SER A 8 62.41 -12.02 -16.09
N ARG A 9 61.76 -12.82 -15.23
CA ARG A 9 62.20 -13.46 -13.96
C ARG A 9 61.89 -12.69 -12.66
N ARG A 10 60.97 -13.22 -11.82
CA ARG A 10 61.04 -14.33 -10.80
C ARG A 10 61.43 -13.76 -9.41
N VAL A 11 60.52 -13.65 -8.41
CA VAL A 11 60.08 -14.68 -7.39
C VAL A 11 61.19 -14.98 -6.36
N PRO A 12 60.98 -15.37 -5.06
CA PRO A 12 59.92 -15.22 -4.03
C PRO A 12 60.46 -14.79 -2.62
N GLY A 13 59.61 -14.75 -1.59
CA GLY A 13 60.00 -14.83 -0.16
C GLY A 13 58.81 -14.47 0.75
N LEU A 14 57.98 -15.41 1.20
CA LEU A 14 58.15 -16.34 2.34
C LEU A 14 58.46 -15.63 3.67
N LEU A 15 57.41 -15.38 4.46
CA LEU A 15 57.55 -15.25 5.92
C LEU A 15 56.34 -15.87 6.63
N LEU A 16 56.63 -17.03 7.22
CA LEU A 16 55.89 -17.78 8.23
C LEU A 16 55.64 -16.92 9.47
N VAL A 17 54.39 -16.80 9.95
CA VAL A 17 54.12 -16.67 11.40
C VAL A 17 52.79 -17.36 11.76
N LEU A 18 52.96 -18.41 12.56
CA LEU A 18 52.08 -19.03 13.55
C LEU A 18 50.57 -19.20 13.30
N LEU A 19 50.25 -20.46 13.06
CA LEU A 19 49.09 -21.19 13.54
C LEU A 19 48.86 -20.95 15.05
N THR A 20 47.83 -20.18 15.42
CA THR A 20 47.18 -20.31 16.73
C THR A 20 45.76 -20.81 16.51
N LEU A 21 45.60 -22.13 16.67
CA LEU A 21 44.31 -22.80 16.80
C LEU A 21 43.66 -22.35 18.13
N LEU A 22 42.86 -21.29 18.07
CA LEU A 22 41.83 -21.04 19.08
C LEU A 22 40.58 -21.80 18.63
N PRO A 23 40.11 -22.82 19.36
CA PRO A 23 38.77 -23.32 19.13
C PRO A 23 37.81 -22.18 19.50
N TRP A 24 37.24 -21.52 18.49
CA TRP A 24 35.96 -20.86 18.66
C TRP A 24 34.95 -21.94 19.02
N ALA A 25 34.83 -22.18 20.32
CA ALA A 25 33.70 -22.87 20.90
C ALA A 25 32.47 -22.07 20.50
N CYS A 26 31.78 -22.55 19.47
CA CYS A 26 30.38 -22.27 19.24
C CYS A 26 29.63 -22.70 20.49
N THR A 27 29.47 -21.80 21.48
CA THR A 27 28.39 -21.95 22.44
C THR A 27 27.10 -21.69 21.67
N ARG A 28 26.60 -22.72 20.98
CA ARG A 28 25.16 -22.83 20.78
C ARG A 28 24.58 -22.82 22.19
N LYS A 29 24.04 -21.68 22.62
CA LYS A 29 23.06 -21.68 23.70
C LYS A 29 21.90 -22.52 23.19
N THR A 30 21.95 -23.82 23.46
CA THR A 30 20.77 -24.66 23.49
C THR A 30 19.91 -24.08 24.60
N VAL A 31 18.96 -23.25 24.22
CA VAL A 31 17.82 -22.97 25.09
C VAL A 31 17.07 -24.30 25.16
N SER A 32 17.43 -25.13 26.12
CA SER A 32 16.63 -26.30 26.48
C SER A 32 15.33 -25.75 27.04
N PHE A 33 14.28 -25.83 26.25
CA PHE A 33 12.92 -25.59 26.73
C PHE A 33 12.54 -26.79 27.60
N ASN A 34 13.01 -26.77 28.84
CA ASN A 34 12.61 -27.74 29.84
C ASN A 34 11.25 -27.27 30.39
N SER A 35 10.19 -27.45 29.60
CA SER A 35 8.84 -27.35 30.12
C SER A 35 8.54 -28.66 30.85
N THR A 36 8.96 -28.74 32.11
CA THR A 36 8.24 -29.58 33.06
C THR A 36 6.81 -29.04 33.11
N PRO A 37 5.78 -29.82 32.75
CA PRO A 37 4.42 -29.40 33.06
C PRO A 37 4.34 -29.28 34.58
N GLU A 38 4.09 -28.07 35.06
CA GLU A 38 3.69 -27.85 36.45
C GLU A 38 2.51 -28.78 36.75
N PRO A 39 2.49 -29.46 37.91
CA PRO A 39 1.31 -30.20 38.32
C PRO A 39 0.13 -29.22 38.38
N PRO A 40 -1.06 -29.63 37.91
CA PRO A 40 -2.20 -28.74 37.86
C PRO A 40 -2.48 -28.19 39.26
N VAL A 41 -2.42 -26.85 39.35
CA VAL A 41 -2.93 -26.10 40.48
C VAL A 41 -4.38 -26.55 40.69
N LEU A 42 -4.61 -27.15 41.85
CA LEU A 42 -5.92 -27.54 42.33
C LEU A 42 -6.85 -26.33 42.24
N ALA A 43 -7.79 -26.38 41.30
CA ALA A 43 -8.99 -25.58 41.38
C ALA A 43 -9.63 -25.88 42.74
N VAL A 44 -9.95 -24.80 43.46
CA VAL A 44 -10.71 -24.82 44.70
C VAL A 44 -11.94 -25.69 44.48
N ALA A 45 -12.03 -26.76 45.27
CA ALA A 45 -13.19 -27.63 45.29
C ALA A 45 -14.38 -26.83 45.79
N ASP A 46 -15.36 -26.59 44.91
CA ASP A 46 -16.68 -26.15 45.31
C ASP A 46 -17.28 -27.18 46.28
N THR A 47 -17.44 -26.75 47.52
CA THR A 47 -17.99 -27.50 48.64
C THR A 47 -19.50 -27.65 48.53
N LEU A 48 -19.99 -28.47 47.60
CA LEU A 48 -21.42 -28.84 47.55
C LEU A 48 -21.72 -30.33 47.26
N THR A 49 -20.81 -31.24 47.61
CA THR A 49 -21.16 -32.67 47.67
C THR A 49 -20.39 -33.39 48.78
N ARG A 50 -20.68 -33.04 50.04
CA ARG A 50 -20.40 -33.95 51.16
C ARG A 50 -21.61 -34.84 51.38
N THR A 51 -21.66 -35.99 50.72
CA THR A 51 -22.38 -37.15 51.23
C THR A 51 -21.34 -38.05 51.88
N SER A 52 -21.18 -37.91 53.20
CA SER A 52 -20.56 -38.94 54.01
C SER A 52 -21.46 -40.17 53.95
N ASP A 53 -21.00 -41.23 53.28
CA ASP A 53 -21.61 -42.54 53.40
C ASP A 53 -20.61 -43.47 54.06
N THR A 54 -20.67 -43.49 55.39
CA THR A 54 -20.02 -44.50 56.21
C THR A 54 -20.90 -45.74 56.18
N LEU A 55 -20.58 -46.72 55.36
CA LEU A 55 -20.87 -48.15 55.58
C LEU A 55 -20.22 -48.97 54.46
N GLY A 56 -19.38 -49.94 54.84
CA GLY A 56 -18.71 -50.83 53.90
C GLY A 56 -19.71 -51.69 53.13
N GLY A 57 -19.61 -51.65 51.80
CA GLY A 57 -20.40 -52.52 50.93
C GLY A 57 -20.23 -52.17 49.47
N LYS A 58 -19.74 -53.15 48.71
CA LYS A 58 -19.65 -53.29 47.23
C LYS A 58 -20.32 -52.17 46.40
N PRO A 59 -19.65 -51.61 45.37
CA PRO A 59 -20.24 -50.58 44.52
C PRO A 59 -21.49 -51.13 43.82
N SER A 60 -22.67 -50.63 44.19
CA SER A 60 -23.91 -50.94 43.49
C SER A 60 -23.87 -50.28 42.13
N LEU A 61 -23.81 -51.12 41.10
CA LEU A 61 -23.95 -50.79 39.70
C LEU A 61 -25.41 -50.35 39.46
N SER A 62 -25.74 -49.10 39.81
CA SER A 62 -27.08 -48.56 39.55
C SER A 62 -27.06 -47.06 39.37
N THR A 63 -27.36 -46.67 38.13
CA THR A 63 -27.97 -45.39 37.76
C THR A 63 -27.01 -44.20 37.69
N ALA A 64 -26.12 -44.25 36.70
CA ALA A 64 -25.73 -43.03 36.00
C ALA A 64 -27.02 -42.27 35.65
N ARG A 65 -27.24 -41.14 36.33
CA ARG A 65 -28.39 -40.26 36.10
C ARG A 65 -28.30 -39.83 34.64
N LYS A 66 -29.04 -40.50 33.75
CA LYS A 66 -29.24 -40.04 32.37
C LYS A 66 -29.74 -38.62 32.51
N VAL A 67 -28.90 -37.65 32.19
CA VAL A 67 -29.33 -36.27 32.00
C VAL A 67 -30.34 -36.36 30.86
N VAL A 68 -31.63 -36.32 31.21
CA VAL A 68 -32.71 -36.28 30.23
C VAL A 68 -32.62 -34.90 29.62
N LEU A 69 -31.82 -34.78 28.56
CA LEU A 69 -31.77 -33.60 27.71
C LEU A 69 -33.20 -33.35 27.23
N THR A 70 -33.64 -32.11 27.31
CA THR A 70 -34.94 -31.76 26.75
C THR A 70 -34.91 -32.01 25.24
N LYS A 71 -36.05 -32.36 24.65
CA LYS A 71 -36.18 -32.66 23.21
C LYS A 71 -35.64 -31.54 22.30
N GLU A 72 -35.59 -30.32 22.82
CA GLU A 72 -35.00 -29.14 22.15
C GLU A 72 -33.47 -29.16 22.19
N GLN A 73 -32.86 -29.52 23.33
CA GLN A 73 -31.41 -29.67 23.45
C GLN A 73 -30.87 -30.80 22.57
N GLU A 74 -31.60 -31.91 22.47
CA GLU A 74 -31.25 -33.00 21.54
C GLU A 74 -31.37 -32.57 20.08
N ARG A 75 -32.37 -31.74 19.73
CA ARG A 75 -32.50 -31.18 18.37
C ARG A 75 -31.35 -30.25 18.03
N LEU A 76 -30.99 -29.33 18.93
CA LEU A 76 -29.87 -28.41 18.74
C LEU A 76 -28.54 -29.15 18.65
N ALA A 77 -28.31 -30.16 19.50
CA ALA A 77 -27.11 -31.00 19.42
C ALA A 77 -27.05 -31.76 18.09
N LYS A 78 -28.18 -32.31 17.64
CA LYS A 78 -28.28 -33.02 16.35
C LYS A 78 -28.17 -32.09 15.14
N GLU A 79 -28.57 -30.83 15.26
CA GLU A 79 -28.37 -29.79 14.24
C GLU A 79 -26.92 -29.32 14.18
N GLN A 80 -26.26 -29.10 15.33
CA GLN A 80 -24.83 -28.82 15.41
C GLN A 80 -23.99 -29.98 14.90
N GLU A 81 -24.37 -31.22 15.20
CA GLU A 81 -23.72 -32.43 14.70
C GLU A 81 -23.93 -32.59 13.18
N LYS A 82 -25.12 -32.24 12.67
CA LYS A 82 -25.37 -32.17 11.22
C LYS A 82 -24.60 -31.03 10.54
N ASP A 83 -24.45 -29.88 11.18
CA ASP A 83 -23.71 -28.73 10.64
C ASP A 83 -22.19 -28.94 10.66
N THR A 84 -21.67 -29.63 11.67
CA THR A 84 -20.27 -30.08 11.72
C THR A 84 -19.99 -31.19 10.70
N GLN A 85 -20.96 -32.08 10.44
CA GLN A 85 -20.86 -33.12 9.40
C GLN A 85 -21.10 -32.58 7.98
N ARG A 86 -21.78 -31.45 7.81
CA ARG A 86 -21.91 -30.74 6.53
C ARG A 86 -20.54 -30.20 6.13
N LYS A 87 -19.79 -31.03 5.39
CA LYS A 87 -18.52 -30.64 4.77
C LYS A 87 -18.67 -29.27 4.12
N ALA A 88 -17.81 -28.32 4.52
CA ALA A 88 -17.81 -26.97 3.98
C ALA A 88 -17.90 -27.01 2.43
N LYS A 89 -18.93 -26.36 1.87
CA LYS A 89 -19.14 -26.32 0.41
C LYS A 89 -17.84 -25.82 -0.23
N LYS A 90 -17.32 -26.56 -1.22
CA LYS A 90 -16.08 -26.18 -1.92
C LYS A 90 -16.19 -24.72 -2.39
N PRO A 91 -15.17 -23.87 -2.14
CA PRO A 91 -15.21 -22.47 -2.53
C PRO A 91 -15.47 -22.35 -4.04
N LYS A 92 -16.34 -21.41 -4.43
CA LYS A 92 -16.68 -21.17 -5.83
C LYS A 92 -15.41 -20.72 -6.57
N LYS A 93 -15.06 -21.40 -7.67
CA LYS A 93 -13.77 -21.23 -8.39
C LYS A 93 -13.50 -19.85 -9.02
N ASN A 94 -14.39 -18.87 -8.89
CA ASN A 94 -14.26 -17.51 -9.44
C ASN A 94 -14.76 -16.45 -8.45
N VAL A 95 -14.59 -16.71 -7.15
CA VAL A 95 -14.94 -15.76 -6.09
C VAL A 95 -13.69 -15.44 -5.27
N PHE A 96 -13.38 -14.17 -5.11
CA PHE A 96 -12.32 -13.67 -4.25
C PHE A 96 -12.91 -12.59 -3.35
N LEU A 97 -12.67 -12.67 -2.04
CA LEU A 97 -13.26 -11.76 -1.04
C LEU A 97 -14.78 -11.53 -1.20
N GLY A 98 -15.52 -12.58 -1.57
CA GLY A 98 -16.97 -12.52 -1.80
C GLY A 98 -17.37 -12.05 -3.20
N GLU A 99 -16.45 -11.47 -3.97
CA GLU A 99 -16.74 -10.91 -5.29
C GLU A 99 -16.46 -11.85 -6.45
N ARG A 100 -17.30 -11.75 -7.49
CA ARG A 100 -17.11 -12.52 -8.72
C ARG A 100 -16.01 -11.90 -9.57
N ILE A 101 -14.99 -12.70 -9.86
CA ILE A 101 -13.83 -12.28 -10.65
C ILE A 101 -13.82 -12.93 -12.04
N LYS A 102 -13.18 -12.25 -12.99
CA LYS A 102 -12.84 -12.74 -14.33
C LYS A 102 -11.33 -12.67 -14.53
N ARG A 103 -10.77 -13.69 -15.19
CA ARG A 103 -9.33 -13.75 -15.52
C ARG A 103 -9.05 -13.02 -16.82
N ALA A 104 -7.94 -12.29 -16.88
CA ALA A 104 -7.35 -11.75 -18.09
C ALA A 104 -5.82 -11.89 -18.05
N TYR A 105 -5.19 -11.60 -19.18
CA TYR A 105 -3.74 -11.52 -19.27
C TYR A 105 -3.33 -10.41 -20.22
N VAL A 106 -2.15 -9.85 -19.97
CA VAL A 106 -1.50 -8.85 -20.82
C VAL A 106 -0.09 -9.33 -21.10
N LYS A 107 0.37 -9.11 -22.33
CA LYS A 107 1.72 -9.45 -22.76
C LYS A 107 2.48 -8.15 -23.02
N THR A 108 3.67 -8.02 -22.44
CA THR A 108 4.50 -6.83 -22.56
C THR A 108 5.93 -7.21 -22.95
N GLY A 109 6.55 -6.41 -23.82
CA GLY A 109 7.88 -6.65 -24.34
C GLY A 109 7.91 -7.37 -25.69
N PRO A 110 9.11 -7.54 -26.28
CA PRO A 110 9.29 -8.17 -27.58
C PRO A 110 8.75 -9.60 -27.59
N LYS A 111 8.26 -10.04 -28.75
CA LYS A 111 7.79 -11.42 -28.94
C LYS A 111 8.98 -12.38 -28.74
N GLY A 112 8.78 -13.44 -27.95
CA GLY A 112 9.79 -14.45 -27.67
C GLY A 112 9.85 -14.86 -26.20
N ARG A 113 10.93 -15.54 -25.80
CA ARG A 113 11.12 -16.08 -24.45
C ARG A 113 11.17 -15.00 -23.35
N ASN A 114 11.58 -13.79 -23.71
CA ASN A 114 11.68 -12.65 -22.78
C ASN A 114 10.38 -11.87 -22.65
N GLN A 115 9.29 -12.28 -23.30
CA GLN A 115 7.99 -11.63 -23.17
C GLN A 115 7.47 -11.80 -21.73
N LYS A 116 7.07 -10.70 -21.10
CA LYS A 116 6.42 -10.72 -19.78
C LYS A 116 4.94 -10.98 -19.97
N ILE A 117 4.43 -12.03 -19.34
CA ILE A 117 3.02 -12.39 -19.33
C ILE A 117 2.48 -12.07 -17.94
N THR A 118 1.64 -11.04 -17.87
CA THR A 118 0.97 -10.64 -16.64
C THR A 118 -0.41 -11.26 -16.62
N ILE A 119 -0.65 -12.16 -15.67
CA ILE A 119 -1.93 -12.82 -15.42
C ILE A 119 -2.59 -12.13 -14.23
N PHE A 120 -3.84 -11.71 -14.40
CA PHE A 120 -4.56 -10.96 -13.37
C PHE A 120 -6.05 -11.23 -13.46
N TYR A 121 -6.75 -10.74 -12.44
CA TYR A 121 -8.19 -10.87 -12.33
C TYR A 121 -8.82 -9.50 -12.09
N PHE A 122 -10.04 -9.33 -12.57
CA PHE A 122 -10.81 -8.09 -12.44
C PHE A 122 -12.26 -8.40 -12.04
N LEU A 123 -12.92 -7.42 -11.45
CA LEU A 123 -14.31 -7.55 -11.03
C LEU A 123 -15.26 -7.75 -12.21
N LYS A 124 -16.21 -8.67 -12.06
CA LYS A 124 -17.31 -8.81 -13.04
C LYS A 124 -18.27 -7.62 -12.98
N TYR A 125 -18.53 -7.09 -11.79
CA TYR A 125 -19.42 -5.98 -11.53
C TYR A 125 -18.64 -4.86 -10.84
N PRO A 126 -18.75 -3.60 -11.29
CA PRO A 126 -18.06 -2.49 -10.66
C PRO A 126 -18.56 -2.30 -9.23
N LYS A 127 -17.66 -1.88 -8.34
CA LYS A 127 -17.95 -1.61 -6.92
C LYS A 127 -17.38 -0.25 -6.53
N PRO A 128 -17.97 0.41 -5.51
CA PRO A 128 -17.37 1.61 -4.96
C PRO A 128 -15.96 1.32 -4.44
N LEU A 129 -15.06 2.27 -4.68
CA LEU A 129 -13.63 2.16 -4.36
C LEU A 129 -13.34 2.87 -3.03
N ASN A 130 -12.20 2.53 -2.43
CA ASN A 130 -11.75 3.19 -1.21
C ASN A 130 -11.18 4.58 -1.57
N ALA A 131 -11.86 5.65 -1.15
CA ALA A 131 -11.42 7.03 -1.42
C ALA A 131 -10.02 7.35 -0.87
N TYR A 132 -9.62 6.69 0.23
CA TYR A 132 -8.32 6.92 0.88
C TYR A 132 -7.16 6.18 0.22
N ALA A 133 -7.42 5.19 -0.64
CA ALA A 133 -6.33 4.43 -1.23
C ALA A 133 -5.45 5.32 -2.13
N PRO A 134 -4.11 5.15 -2.11
CA PRO A 134 -3.22 6.01 -2.87
C PRO A 134 -3.45 5.91 -4.39
N SER A 135 -3.59 4.68 -4.87
CA SER A 135 -3.77 4.33 -6.27
C SER A 135 -4.73 3.16 -6.45
N HIS A 136 -5.50 3.23 -7.52
CA HIS A 136 -6.39 2.16 -7.97
C HIS A 136 -5.91 1.65 -9.32
N TYR A 137 -5.81 0.34 -9.46
CA TYR A 137 -5.31 -0.35 -10.63
C TYR A 137 -6.50 -0.83 -11.48
N TYR A 138 -6.51 -0.38 -12.73
CA TYR A 138 -7.53 -0.69 -13.71
C TYR A 138 -6.93 -1.46 -14.87
N TYR A 139 -7.71 -2.36 -15.45
CA TYR A 139 -7.44 -2.97 -16.73
C TYR A 139 -8.24 -2.25 -17.82
N ASP A 140 -7.54 -1.62 -18.75
CA ASP A 140 -8.13 -1.05 -19.96
C ASP A 140 -8.32 -2.17 -21.00
N THR A 141 -9.57 -2.48 -21.33
CA THR A 141 -9.90 -3.52 -22.31
C THR A 141 -9.56 -3.14 -23.74
N LYS A 142 -9.46 -1.85 -24.08
CA LYS A 142 -9.11 -1.39 -25.43
C LYS A 142 -7.60 -1.36 -25.63
N LYS A 143 -6.86 -0.81 -24.66
CA LYS A 143 -5.39 -0.70 -24.74
C LYS A 143 -4.67 -1.98 -24.30
N HIS A 144 -5.39 -2.95 -23.74
CA HIS A 144 -4.84 -4.17 -23.16
C HIS A 144 -3.68 -3.87 -22.19
N LYS A 145 -3.88 -2.90 -21.30
CA LYS A 145 -2.86 -2.44 -20.36
C LYS A 145 -3.45 -2.24 -18.97
N ILE A 146 -2.63 -2.46 -17.95
CA ILE A 146 -2.97 -2.13 -16.57
C ILE A 146 -2.50 -0.70 -16.29
N LEU A 147 -3.39 0.13 -15.75
CA LEU A 147 -3.16 1.54 -15.45
C LEU A 147 -3.35 1.78 -13.95
N PRO A 148 -2.33 2.25 -13.23
CA PRO A 148 -2.52 2.84 -11.91
C PRO A 148 -3.08 4.25 -12.07
N LEU A 149 -4.24 4.51 -11.48
CA LEU A 149 -4.95 5.79 -11.51
C LEU A 149 -5.29 6.21 -10.07
N ALA A 150 -4.93 7.43 -9.70
CA ALA A 150 -5.21 7.97 -8.37
C ALA A 150 -6.68 8.42 -8.23
N ALA A 151 -7.23 9.00 -9.30
CA ALA A 151 -8.63 9.38 -9.44
C ALA A 151 -9.14 8.94 -10.82
N ILE A 152 -10.40 8.53 -10.90
CA ILE A 152 -11.09 8.34 -12.18
C ILE A 152 -11.58 9.73 -12.60
N GLU A 153 -11.00 10.30 -13.66
CA GLU A 153 -11.50 11.57 -14.21
C GLU A 153 -12.80 11.37 -14.98
N ASP A 154 -12.96 10.25 -15.68
CA ASP A 154 -14.18 9.87 -16.41
C ASP A 154 -14.45 8.36 -16.27
N GLU A 155 -15.69 7.96 -15.99
CA GLU A 155 -16.11 6.56 -15.96
C GLU A 155 -16.07 5.94 -17.37
N GLU A 156 -14.87 5.60 -17.84
CA GLU A 156 -14.74 4.90 -19.11
C GLU A 156 -15.30 3.48 -18.97
N PRO A 157 -16.26 3.05 -19.82
CA PRO A 157 -16.87 1.71 -19.73
C PRO A 157 -15.86 0.56 -19.95
N ASN A 158 -14.68 0.88 -20.47
CA ASN A 158 -13.60 -0.03 -20.80
C ASN A 158 -12.67 -0.31 -19.62
N LEU A 159 -12.71 0.51 -18.57
CA LEU A 159 -11.87 0.33 -17.39
C LEU A 159 -12.50 -0.70 -16.45
N LYS A 160 -11.77 -1.78 -16.18
CA LYS A 160 -12.18 -2.83 -15.24
C LYS A 160 -11.29 -2.82 -14.01
N ILE A 161 -11.88 -2.74 -12.83
CA ILE A 161 -11.18 -2.70 -11.54
C ILE A 161 -10.48 -4.05 -11.29
N LEU A 162 -9.18 -4.03 -10.98
CA LEU A 162 -8.45 -5.24 -10.62
C LEU A 162 -8.93 -5.79 -9.27
N HIS A 163 -9.15 -7.10 -9.22
CA HIS A 163 -9.59 -7.78 -8.01
C HIS A 163 -9.31 -9.28 -8.13
N GLY A 164 -8.56 -9.84 -7.20
CA GLY A 164 -8.10 -11.22 -7.22
C GLY A 164 -6.59 -11.36 -7.33
N PRO A 165 -6.10 -12.59 -7.56
CA PRO A 165 -4.67 -12.87 -7.62
C PRO A 165 -4.01 -12.20 -8.84
N TYR A 166 -2.74 -11.88 -8.69
CA TYR A 166 -1.90 -11.23 -9.69
C TYR A 166 -0.58 -11.99 -9.80
N LYS A 167 -0.11 -12.18 -11.03
CA LYS A 167 1.15 -12.89 -11.29
C LYS A 167 1.82 -12.42 -12.56
N VAL A 168 3.10 -12.08 -12.48
CA VAL A 168 3.95 -11.79 -13.64
C VAL A 168 4.88 -12.97 -13.88
N VAL A 169 4.87 -13.47 -15.12
CA VAL A 169 5.71 -14.59 -15.57
C VAL A 169 6.58 -14.13 -16.73
N GLN A 170 7.87 -14.47 -16.70
CA GLN A 170 8.81 -14.26 -17.80
C GLN A 170 9.66 -15.51 -17.96
N ASN A 171 9.80 -16.03 -19.18
CA ASN A 171 10.57 -17.25 -19.46
C ASN A 171 10.23 -18.42 -18.52
N ASN A 172 8.93 -18.68 -18.29
CA ASN A 172 8.39 -19.67 -17.36
C ASN A 172 8.75 -19.47 -15.87
N LYS A 173 9.46 -18.39 -15.52
CA LYS A 173 9.77 -18.03 -14.15
C LYS A 173 8.84 -16.94 -13.65
N VAL A 174 8.50 -17.00 -12.38
CA VAL A 174 7.66 -16.00 -11.71
C VAL A 174 8.54 -14.85 -11.30
N LEU A 175 8.16 -13.62 -11.68
CA LEU A 175 8.87 -12.40 -11.26
C LEU A 175 8.15 -11.70 -10.12
N GLU A 176 6.82 -11.75 -10.10
CA GLU A 176 6.02 -11.06 -9.12
C GLU A 176 4.71 -11.80 -8.90
N THR A 177 4.28 -11.87 -7.65
CA THR A 177 2.96 -12.39 -7.26
C THR A 177 2.35 -11.50 -6.21
N GLY A 178 1.03 -11.33 -6.28
CA GLY A 178 0.30 -10.53 -5.32
C GLY A 178 -1.19 -10.72 -5.45
N TYR A 179 -1.94 -9.85 -4.78
CA TYR A 179 -3.39 -9.81 -4.87
C TYR A 179 -3.84 -8.36 -4.97
N TYR A 180 -4.87 -8.12 -5.77
CA TYR A 180 -5.60 -6.87 -5.77
C TYR A 180 -6.94 -7.05 -5.07
N ALA A 181 -7.34 -6.06 -4.27
CA ALA A 181 -8.67 -5.95 -3.71
C ALA A 181 -9.25 -4.58 -4.04
N LEU A 182 -10.34 -4.58 -4.82
CA LEU A 182 -11.07 -3.38 -5.24
C LEU A 182 -10.11 -2.33 -5.86
N GLY A 183 -9.23 -2.79 -6.75
CA GLY A 183 -8.26 -1.94 -7.42
C GLY A 183 -7.02 -1.64 -6.61
N THR A 184 -6.91 -2.01 -5.34
CA THR A 184 -5.74 -1.68 -4.50
C THR A 184 -4.87 -2.89 -4.23
N ARG A 185 -3.57 -2.71 -3.95
CA ARG A 185 -2.70 -3.84 -3.55
C ARG A 185 -3.18 -4.40 -2.21
N HIS A 186 -3.29 -5.72 -2.12
CA HIS A 186 -3.79 -6.40 -0.92
C HIS A 186 -3.06 -7.73 -0.66
N LEU A 187 -3.17 -8.21 0.58
CA LEU A 187 -2.51 -9.41 1.08
C LEU A 187 -1.00 -9.36 0.82
N ARG A 188 -0.39 -10.51 0.58
CA ARG A 188 1.05 -10.64 0.41
C ARG A 188 1.45 -10.37 -1.03
N TRP A 189 2.47 -9.54 -1.20
CA TRP A 189 3.17 -9.26 -2.43
C TRP A 189 4.60 -9.77 -2.32
N GLU A 190 5.04 -10.50 -3.34
CA GLU A 190 6.35 -11.15 -3.41
C GLU A 190 6.98 -10.83 -4.75
N THR A 191 8.24 -10.39 -4.73
CA THR A 191 9.04 -10.19 -5.94
C THR A 191 10.19 -11.18 -5.97
N PHE A 192 10.53 -11.66 -7.15
CA PHE A 192 11.53 -12.69 -7.37
C PHE A 192 12.55 -12.21 -8.39
N ASN A 193 13.80 -12.64 -8.21
CA ASN A 193 14.85 -12.44 -9.20
C ASN A 193 14.61 -13.35 -10.43
N SER A 194 15.33 -13.11 -11.52
CA SER A 194 15.37 -13.97 -12.71
C SER A 194 15.78 -15.42 -12.42
N ASN A 195 16.39 -15.69 -11.26
CA ASN A 195 16.73 -17.02 -10.78
C ASN A 195 15.64 -17.68 -9.93
N GLY A 196 14.53 -16.98 -9.65
CA GLY A 196 13.43 -17.47 -8.80
C GLY A 196 13.67 -17.29 -7.29
N ILE A 197 14.73 -16.57 -6.90
CA ILE A 197 15.02 -16.24 -5.50
C ILE A 197 14.10 -15.09 -5.07
N LEU A 198 13.45 -15.23 -3.91
CA LEU A 198 12.61 -14.19 -3.30
C LEU A 198 13.47 -12.98 -2.92
N LEU A 199 13.14 -11.80 -3.44
CA LEU A 199 13.83 -10.53 -3.16
C LEU A 199 13.10 -9.77 -2.06
N THR A 200 11.81 -9.48 -2.27
CA THR A 200 11.01 -8.71 -1.32
C THR A 200 9.70 -9.43 -1.03
N LYS A 201 9.23 -9.25 0.22
CA LYS A 201 7.95 -9.77 0.69
C LYS A 201 7.31 -8.70 1.55
N THR A 202 6.18 -8.17 1.08
CA THR A 202 5.46 -7.08 1.73
C THR A 202 3.99 -7.45 1.87
N HIS A 203 3.38 -7.17 3.02
CA HIS A 203 1.93 -7.31 3.18
C HIS A 203 1.26 -5.96 3.01
N TYR A 204 0.16 -5.95 2.27
CA TYR A 204 -0.65 -4.77 2.02
C TYR A 204 -2.09 -4.98 2.49
N GLU A 205 -2.70 -3.91 2.97
CA GLU A 205 -4.10 -3.82 3.35
C GLU A 205 -4.73 -2.64 2.62
N MET A 206 -5.63 -2.94 1.67
CA MET A 206 -6.36 -1.95 0.87
C MET A 206 -5.48 -0.83 0.25
N GLY A 207 -4.28 -1.18 -0.21
CA GLY A 207 -3.33 -0.28 -0.87
C GLY A 207 -2.18 0.18 0.03
N PHE A 208 -2.32 0.13 1.35
CA PHE A 208 -1.28 0.55 2.29
C PHE A 208 -0.49 -0.64 2.82
N PRO A 209 0.81 -0.48 3.16
CA PRO A 209 1.53 -1.52 3.88
C PRO A 209 0.80 -1.90 5.17
N ARG A 210 0.76 -3.18 5.52
CA ARG A 210 0.08 -3.66 6.72
C ARG A 210 0.68 -3.06 8.00
N ASP A 211 1.98 -2.83 8.00
CA ASP A 211 2.68 -2.26 9.14
C ASP A 211 2.58 -0.73 9.18
N ALA A 212 1.86 -0.10 8.23
CA ALA A 212 1.69 1.36 8.20
C ALA A 212 0.95 1.86 9.44
N ASN A 213 1.41 3.00 9.96
CA ASN A 213 0.76 3.69 11.06
C ASN A 213 -0.34 4.56 10.49
N VAL A 214 -1.59 4.27 10.85
CA VAL A 214 -2.77 5.03 10.44
C VAL A 214 -3.27 5.85 11.63
N SER A 215 -3.29 7.17 11.47
CA SER A 215 -3.89 8.10 12.42
C SER A 215 -5.27 8.56 11.93
N TYR A 216 -6.14 8.93 12.88
CA TYR A 216 -7.54 9.29 12.61
C TYR A 216 -7.87 10.66 13.24
N TYR A 217 -8.85 11.37 12.69
CA TYR A 217 -9.28 12.68 13.21
C TYR A 217 -10.20 12.61 14.43
N GLY A 218 -10.93 11.50 14.61
CA GLY A 218 -11.91 11.31 15.68
C GLY A 218 -11.73 9.99 16.43
N GLU A 219 -12.38 9.88 17.60
CA GLU A 219 -12.38 8.67 18.44
C GLU A 219 -13.10 7.49 17.77
N ASP A 220 -14.07 7.80 16.91
CA ASP A 220 -14.85 6.86 16.11
C ASP A 220 -14.04 6.20 14.98
N ARG A 221 -12.82 6.71 14.70
CA ARG A 221 -11.89 6.23 13.66
C ARG A 221 -12.52 6.15 12.27
N SER A 222 -13.54 6.97 12.00
CA SER A 222 -14.24 6.98 10.70
C SER A 222 -13.46 7.70 9.61
N LEU A 223 -12.68 8.72 9.98
CA LEU A 223 -11.93 9.59 9.08
C LEU A 223 -10.43 9.43 9.31
N ILE A 224 -9.72 9.00 8.28
CA ILE A 224 -8.27 8.87 8.29
C ILE A 224 -7.66 10.27 8.21
N ASN A 225 -6.67 10.54 9.07
CA ASN A 225 -5.88 11.76 9.08
C ASN A 225 -4.59 11.56 8.28
N GLU A 226 -3.82 10.54 8.63
CA GLU A 226 -2.50 10.32 8.05
C GLU A 226 -2.20 8.82 7.97
N VAL A 227 -1.53 8.41 6.90
CA VAL A 227 -1.01 7.06 6.73
C VAL A 227 0.49 7.16 6.48
N VAL A 228 1.25 6.70 7.48
CA VAL A 228 2.71 6.67 7.45
C VAL A 228 3.18 5.26 7.09
N PRO A 229 3.86 5.07 5.94
CA PRO A 229 4.14 3.75 5.40
C PRO A 229 5.34 3.10 6.10
N TYR A 230 5.10 2.10 6.93
CA TYR A 230 6.17 1.27 7.47
C TYR A 230 6.16 -0.12 6.82
N VAL A 231 7.35 -0.64 6.56
CA VAL A 231 7.58 -2.00 6.08
C VAL A 231 8.73 -2.58 6.91
N ASN A 232 8.46 -3.66 7.65
CA ASN A 232 9.48 -4.31 8.51
C ASN A 232 10.16 -3.33 9.48
N GLY A 233 9.40 -2.37 10.04
CA GLY A 233 9.90 -1.37 10.98
C GLY A 233 10.68 -0.21 10.36
N LYS A 234 10.84 -0.16 9.03
CA LYS A 234 11.46 0.95 8.31
C LYS A 234 10.40 1.79 7.60
N LEU A 235 10.59 3.10 7.60
CA LEU A 235 9.71 4.05 6.91
C LEU A 235 9.99 3.98 5.40
N GLU A 236 9.12 3.27 4.68
CA GLU A 236 9.28 2.92 3.26
C GLU A 236 7.91 2.71 2.60
N GLY A 237 7.67 3.43 1.50
CA GLY A 237 6.44 3.31 0.69
C GLY A 237 5.66 4.62 0.55
N GLU A 238 4.37 4.50 0.20
CA GLU A 238 3.54 5.65 -0.17
C GLU A 238 2.94 6.34 1.06
N TYR A 239 3.23 7.62 1.22
CA TYR A 239 2.68 8.46 2.28
C TYR A 239 1.43 9.18 1.79
N ALA A 240 0.42 9.25 2.65
CA ALA A 240 -0.81 9.99 2.39
C ALA A 240 -1.31 10.70 3.65
N LYS A 241 -1.58 12.00 3.52
CA LYS A 241 -2.26 12.81 4.53
C LYS A 241 -3.56 13.35 3.96
N PHE A 242 -4.59 13.37 4.78
CA PHE A 242 -5.93 13.79 4.44
C PHE A 242 -6.38 14.93 5.35
N LEU A 243 -7.32 15.72 4.87
CA LEU A 243 -8.04 16.73 5.64
C LEU A 243 -9.25 16.10 6.31
N VAL A 244 -9.83 16.81 7.29
CA VAL A 244 -11.05 16.38 8.01
C VAL A 244 -12.22 16.09 7.05
N ASN A 245 -12.27 16.74 5.88
CA ASN A 245 -13.28 16.48 4.86
C ASN A 245 -13.00 15.23 3.99
N GLY A 246 -11.99 14.43 4.34
CA GLY A 246 -11.59 13.20 3.63
C GLY A 246 -10.79 13.43 2.35
N GLN A 247 -10.51 14.68 1.99
CA GLN A 247 -9.73 14.98 0.78
C GLN A 247 -8.22 14.89 1.04
N PRO A 248 -7.41 14.56 0.02
CA PRO A 248 -5.97 14.53 0.18
C PRO A 248 -5.44 15.94 0.51
N ASP A 249 -4.49 16.01 1.44
CA ASP A 249 -3.68 17.21 1.75
C ASP A 249 -2.27 17.04 1.17
N TRP A 250 -1.62 15.91 1.48
CA TRP A 250 -0.30 15.57 1.00
C TRP A 250 -0.24 14.13 0.50
N ARG A 251 0.53 13.91 -0.56
CA ARG A 251 0.96 12.58 -1.00
C ARG A 251 2.42 12.61 -1.37
N GLY A 252 3.11 11.51 -1.10
CA GLY A 252 4.55 11.38 -1.38
C GLY A 252 5.03 9.95 -1.20
N GLN A 253 6.35 9.79 -1.26
CA GLN A 253 7.01 8.50 -1.09
C GLN A 253 8.14 8.65 -0.07
N PHE A 254 8.33 7.60 0.73
CA PHE A 254 9.48 7.43 1.60
C PHE A 254 10.33 6.25 1.13
N GLU A 255 11.64 6.41 1.22
CA GLU A 255 12.61 5.35 1.05
C GLU A 255 13.69 5.50 2.12
N ASN A 256 13.99 4.44 2.86
CA ASN A 256 14.97 4.44 3.95
C ASN A 256 14.77 5.58 4.99
N GLY A 257 13.52 5.94 5.26
CA GLY A 257 13.16 7.00 6.20
C GLY A 257 13.30 8.42 5.68
N LYS A 258 13.69 8.62 4.41
CA LYS A 258 13.76 9.94 3.78
C LYS A 258 12.64 10.12 2.77
N ARG A 259 12.22 11.37 2.59
CA ARG A 259 11.27 11.77 1.55
C ARG A 259 11.96 11.67 0.20
N VAL A 260 11.36 10.95 -0.74
CA VAL A 260 11.91 10.77 -2.09
C VAL A 260 10.87 11.11 -3.15
N GLY A 261 11.36 11.44 -4.34
CA GLY A 261 10.55 11.72 -5.51
C GLY A 261 9.66 12.96 -5.38
N VAL A 262 8.52 12.94 -6.09
CA VAL A 262 7.59 14.07 -6.14
C VAL A 262 6.59 14.00 -4.99
N TRP A 263 6.55 15.08 -4.22
CA TRP A 263 5.58 15.31 -3.15
C TRP A 263 4.54 16.31 -3.59
N THR A 264 3.29 15.86 -3.62
CA THR A 264 2.17 16.66 -4.09
C THR A 264 1.37 17.17 -2.90
N LYS A 265 1.26 18.50 -2.78
CA LYS A 265 0.30 19.16 -1.90
C LYS A 265 -0.97 19.45 -2.68
N TYR A 266 -2.11 19.22 -2.07
CA TYR A 266 -3.43 19.42 -2.66
C TYR A 266 -4.13 20.64 -2.06
N TRP A 267 -5.09 21.16 -2.81
CA TRP A 267 -6.11 22.05 -2.30
C TRP A 267 -7.14 21.23 -1.52
N GLY A 268 -7.70 21.82 -0.46
CA GLY A 268 -8.73 21.15 0.35
C GLY A 268 -10.10 21.00 -0.31
N PHE A 269 -10.20 21.18 -1.62
CA PHE A 269 -11.40 20.94 -2.42
C PHE A 269 -11.05 20.21 -3.72
N ARG A 270 -11.92 19.26 -4.13
CA ARG A 270 -11.86 18.51 -5.39
C ARG A 270 -10.55 17.77 -5.65
N ALA A 271 -9.74 17.48 -4.62
CA ALA A 271 -8.44 16.80 -4.75
C ALA A 271 -7.52 17.43 -5.82
N ARG A 272 -7.59 18.75 -6.01
CA ARG A 272 -6.78 19.47 -7.00
C ARG A 272 -5.36 19.67 -6.47
N ARG A 273 -4.35 19.46 -7.32
CA ARG A 273 -2.96 19.71 -6.96
C ARG A 273 -2.75 21.21 -6.76
N ARG A 274 -1.92 21.58 -5.80
CA ARG A 274 -1.53 22.96 -5.48
C ARG A 274 -0.04 23.16 -5.71
N TYR A 275 0.78 22.30 -5.12
CA TYR A 275 2.24 22.33 -5.27
C TYR A 275 2.76 20.92 -5.55
N GLU A 276 3.75 20.81 -6.42
CA GLU A 276 4.58 19.61 -6.58
C GLU A 276 6.01 19.98 -6.22
N TYR A 277 6.56 19.30 -5.23
CA TYR A 277 7.92 19.48 -4.73
C TYR A 277 8.75 18.27 -5.13
N GLN A 278 9.98 18.50 -5.61
CA GLN A 278 10.94 17.46 -5.90
C GLN A 278 11.90 17.30 -4.72
N TYR A 279 11.95 16.09 -4.17
CA TYR A 279 12.96 15.66 -3.20
C TYR A 279 14.06 14.86 -3.90
N GLY A 280 15.02 14.34 -3.13
CA GLY A 280 16.05 13.43 -3.63
C GLY A 280 15.44 12.26 -4.42
N GLU A 281 16.17 11.78 -5.43
CA GLU A 281 15.71 10.66 -6.25
C GLU A 281 15.69 9.37 -5.43
N SER A 282 16.67 9.20 -4.54
CA SER A 282 16.80 8.00 -3.70
C SER A 282 16.89 8.34 -2.21
N GLY A 283 16.53 7.37 -1.36
CA GLY A 283 16.70 7.47 0.09
C GLY A 283 18.17 7.48 0.56
N TYR A 284 19.12 7.27 -0.35
CA TYR A 284 20.56 7.25 -0.06
C TYR A 284 21.19 8.63 -0.20
N ASP A 285 20.57 9.53 -0.97
CA ASP A 285 21.03 10.89 -1.17
C ASP A 285 20.97 11.71 0.13
N PRO A 286 21.81 12.76 0.30
CA PRO A 286 21.68 13.66 1.43
C PRO A 286 20.27 14.25 1.46
N GLU A 287 19.67 14.38 2.66
CA GLU A 287 18.33 14.93 2.77
C GLU A 287 18.30 16.37 2.26
N VAL A 288 17.56 16.58 1.17
CA VAL A 288 17.32 17.92 0.63
C VAL A 288 16.41 18.64 1.62
N THR A 289 17.01 19.51 2.45
CA THR A 289 16.29 20.23 3.50
C THR A 289 15.24 21.19 2.90
N GLU A 290 15.57 21.80 1.77
CA GLU A 290 14.68 22.70 1.03
C GLU A 290 14.31 22.06 -0.30
N PRO A 291 13.16 21.37 -0.38
CA PRO A 291 12.77 20.70 -1.61
C PRO A 291 12.48 21.74 -2.70
N GLU A 292 12.81 21.39 -3.93
CA GLU A 292 12.62 22.31 -5.04
C GLU A 292 11.14 22.30 -5.45
N LEU A 293 10.51 23.47 -5.47
CA LEU A 293 9.21 23.61 -6.11
C LEU A 293 9.40 23.39 -7.61
N ILE A 294 8.74 22.38 -8.17
CA ILE A 294 8.78 22.11 -9.61
C ILE A 294 7.53 22.63 -10.32
N ARG A 295 6.35 22.45 -9.71
CA ARG A 295 5.07 22.89 -10.31
C ARG A 295 4.16 23.53 -9.28
N GLN A 296 3.47 24.57 -9.71
CA GLN A 296 2.42 25.21 -8.92
C GLN A 296 1.16 25.36 -9.77
N TYR A 297 0.02 25.11 -9.14
CA TYR A 297 -1.29 25.21 -9.77
C TYR A 297 -2.18 26.18 -9.00
N ASN A 298 -3.02 26.91 -9.72
CA ASN A 298 -4.05 27.74 -9.12
C ASN A 298 -5.25 26.89 -8.63
N ARG A 299 -6.24 27.55 -8.02
CA ARG A 299 -7.49 26.93 -7.54
C ARG A 299 -8.27 26.19 -8.64
N ASN A 300 -8.09 26.61 -9.89
CA ASN A 300 -8.74 26.07 -11.09
C ASN A 300 -7.99 24.91 -11.76
N ALA A 301 -6.92 24.40 -11.14
CA ALA A 301 -6.03 23.38 -11.70
C ALA A 301 -5.24 23.84 -12.95
N VAL A 302 -5.12 25.15 -13.16
CA VAL A 302 -4.25 25.72 -14.20
C VAL A 302 -2.83 25.83 -13.65
N LEU A 303 -1.87 25.35 -14.43
CA LEU A 303 -0.44 25.46 -14.15
C LEU A 303 -0.03 26.94 -14.20
N ILE A 304 0.58 27.44 -13.13
CA ILE A 304 1.05 28.84 -13.02
C ILE A 304 2.57 28.94 -12.87
N TYR A 305 3.21 27.83 -12.50
CA TYR A 305 4.65 27.72 -12.43
C TYR A 305 5.07 26.32 -12.85
N ASP A 306 6.09 26.23 -13.71
CA ASP A 306 6.77 25.00 -14.09
C ASP A 306 8.26 25.28 -14.25
N LYS A 307 9.07 24.77 -13.32
CA LYS A 307 10.53 24.95 -13.31
C LYS A 307 11.17 24.32 -14.54
N GLU A 308 10.72 23.14 -14.96
CA GLU A 308 11.31 22.40 -16.09
C GLU A 308 11.08 23.12 -17.42
N LYS A 309 9.96 23.84 -17.55
CA LYS A 309 9.59 24.59 -18.75
C LYS A 309 9.94 26.08 -18.67
N ASN A 310 10.60 26.52 -17.60
CA ASN A 310 10.82 27.95 -17.31
C ASN A 310 9.53 28.79 -17.44
N TYR A 311 8.41 28.22 -17.01
CA TYR A 311 7.10 28.86 -17.07
C TYR A 311 6.82 29.51 -15.72
N ASP A 312 6.76 30.84 -15.65
CA ASP A 312 6.49 31.55 -14.39
C ASP A 312 5.47 32.67 -14.60
N HIS A 313 4.22 32.35 -14.30
CA HIS A 313 3.10 33.28 -14.35
C HIS A 313 2.56 33.55 -12.93
N ARG A 314 3.38 33.35 -11.89
CA ARG A 314 2.97 33.57 -10.48
C ARG A 314 2.65 35.03 -10.18
N ASN A 315 3.28 35.95 -10.91
CA ASN A 315 3.09 37.39 -10.76
C ASN A 315 2.00 37.97 -11.67
N ASP A 316 1.39 37.14 -12.52
CA ASP A 316 0.38 37.62 -13.45
C ASP A 316 -0.98 37.79 -12.76
N PRO A 317 -1.70 38.90 -13.01
CA PRO A 317 -3.03 39.12 -12.45
C PRO A 317 -4.06 38.09 -12.95
N GLU A 318 -3.83 37.47 -14.11
CA GLU A 318 -4.70 36.40 -14.65
C GLU A 318 -4.50 35.05 -13.94
N ALA A 319 -3.40 34.86 -13.20
CA ALA A 319 -3.19 33.66 -12.37
C ALA A 319 -4.06 33.67 -11.10
N VAL A 320 -4.60 34.83 -10.74
CA VAL A 320 -5.41 35.06 -9.54
C VAL A 320 -6.89 34.78 -9.83
N ASP A 321 -7.40 33.69 -9.24
CA ASP A 321 -8.79 33.45 -8.81
C ASP A 321 -9.88 34.32 -9.49
N ARG A 322 -10.20 34.08 -10.78
CA ARG A 322 -11.54 34.42 -11.29
C ARG A 322 -12.33 33.16 -11.65
N PRO A 323 -13.19 32.67 -10.73
CA PRO A 323 -14.16 31.65 -11.06
C PRO A 323 -15.12 32.20 -12.12
N GLY A 324 -15.20 31.55 -13.29
CA GLY A 324 -16.27 31.80 -14.27
C GLY A 324 -16.05 32.94 -15.28
N ALA A 325 -14.84 33.47 -15.47
CA ALA A 325 -14.56 34.37 -16.58
C ALA A 325 -14.25 33.61 -17.88
N THR A 326 -15.24 32.88 -18.40
CA THR A 326 -15.26 32.63 -19.84
C THR A 326 -15.31 34.00 -20.50
N ARG A 327 -14.23 34.42 -21.17
CA ARG A 327 -14.27 35.59 -22.06
C ARG A 327 -15.42 35.34 -23.04
N ARG A 328 -16.53 36.09 -22.93
CA ARG A 328 -17.51 36.17 -24.03
C ARG A 328 -16.73 36.64 -25.26
N PRO A 329 -16.87 36.01 -26.44
CA PRO A 329 -16.22 36.51 -27.65
C PRO A 329 -16.70 37.96 -27.87
N GLY A 330 -15.77 38.93 -27.83
CA GLY A 330 -16.07 40.35 -28.07
C GLY A 330 -15.88 41.33 -26.90
N TYR A 331 -15.35 40.93 -25.74
CA TYR A 331 -15.05 41.90 -24.67
C TYR A 331 -13.63 42.48 -24.79
N THR A 332 -13.52 43.73 -25.25
CA THR A 332 -12.32 44.55 -25.10
C THR A 332 -12.33 45.24 -23.72
N PRO A 333 -11.21 45.27 -22.98
CA PRO A 333 -11.15 46.00 -21.72
C PRO A 333 -11.39 47.49 -21.98
N ARG A 334 -12.31 48.12 -21.23
CA ARG A 334 -12.42 49.58 -21.24
C ARG A 334 -11.10 50.17 -20.73
N PRO A 335 -10.50 51.13 -21.46
CA PRO A 335 -9.28 51.78 -20.97
C PRO A 335 -9.58 52.49 -19.65
N ALA A 336 -8.65 52.42 -18.71
CA ALA A 336 -8.74 53.09 -17.42
C ALA A 336 -9.04 54.59 -17.63
N PRO A 337 -9.92 55.20 -16.80
CA PRO A 337 -10.18 56.63 -16.90
C PRO A 337 -8.86 57.39 -16.67
N ARG A 338 -8.49 58.24 -17.63
CA ARG A 338 -7.33 59.13 -17.48
C ARG A 338 -7.50 59.99 -16.24
N ALA A 339 -6.44 60.11 -15.44
CA ALA A 339 -6.39 60.99 -14.30
C ALA A 339 -6.80 62.43 -14.72
N PRO A 340 -7.57 63.15 -13.90
CA PRO A 340 -8.00 64.50 -14.23
C PRO A 340 -6.78 65.40 -14.44
N GLY A 341 -6.73 66.06 -15.59
CA GLY A 341 -5.64 66.95 -15.98
C GLY A 341 -5.49 68.11 -15.00
N ARG A 342 -4.24 68.43 -14.65
CA ARG A 342 -3.86 69.53 -13.76
C ARG A 342 -4.41 70.86 -14.31
N VAL A 343 -5.36 71.46 -13.59
CA VAL A 343 -5.94 72.77 -13.92
C VAL A 343 -4.85 73.85 -13.73
N GLN A 344 -4.49 74.54 -14.81
CA GLN A 344 -3.63 75.72 -14.76
C GLN A 344 -4.39 76.91 -14.13
N PRO A 345 -3.75 77.75 -13.30
CA PRO A 345 -4.42 78.88 -12.67
C PRO A 345 -4.75 79.97 -13.70
N LYS A 346 -6.00 80.44 -13.71
CA LYS A 346 -6.44 81.59 -14.52
C LYS A 346 -5.79 82.86 -13.99
N ASN A 347 -5.00 83.52 -14.83
CA ASN A 347 -4.55 84.90 -14.59
C ASN A 347 -5.77 85.83 -14.59
N LYS A 348 -5.95 86.56 -13.48
CA LYS A 348 -6.82 87.74 -13.42
C LYS A 348 -6.08 88.92 -14.04
N LYS A 349 -6.66 89.53 -15.08
CA LYS A 349 -6.52 90.95 -15.37
C LYS A 349 -7.91 91.50 -15.66
#